data_AF-A0A7C6ZLC8-F1
#
_entry.id   AF-A0A7C6ZLC8-F1
#
_cell.length_a   1.000
_cell.length_b   1.000
_cell.length_c   1.000
_cell.angle_alpha   90.00
_cell.angle_beta   90.00
_cell.angle_gamma   90.00
#
_symmetry.space_group_name_H-M   'P 1'
#
loop_
_entity.id
_entity.type
_entity.pdbx_description
1 polymer ?
#
loop_
_entity_poly.entity_id
_entity_poly.type
_entity_poly.pdbx_seq_one_letter_code
_entity_poly.pdbx_strand_id
1 'polypeptide(L)'
;MQILINTSKTSLETFKRATGVEFRPLESTSDRDAVAVVVQGNSFEKDISTAIQFGVPVVVVAGNDRECVEQATKYFIPESCILTKQNNSVVTADGKKIAETVGGGIGVRAVVKAAEYALKNKLCPEPLVWIESEPTIEPVISTVEKNSVKEKKNVIPLHNPAEGILDIAKRIVVVFKATPDAESGKAAYDLATSLNGVHAELANKQCSYCLYGNTIEDAVATGKYITCDGKTMTKGSFVETDWLVVEIDTSILASSPKLVDSIYKKADKIVHVVGDYEKGKLAIDAWRSSWRLDAVVSNKQNYGKYKKAYGDIVITDIGVLTEQLA
;
A
#
# COMPACT_ATOMS: atom_id res chain seq x y z
N MET A 1 34.30 -4.92 6.22
CA MET A 1 32.85 -5.18 6.37
C MET A 1 32.64 -6.66 6.56
N GLN A 2 31.85 -7.04 7.56
CA GLN A 2 31.38 -8.40 7.79
C GLN A 2 29.87 -8.46 7.56
N ILE A 3 29.36 -9.55 7.00
CA ILE A 3 27.92 -9.75 6.81
C ILE A 3 27.42 -10.89 7.70
N LEU A 4 26.45 -10.60 8.56
CA LEU A 4 25.74 -11.60 9.37
C LEU A 4 24.45 -11.99 8.64
N ILE A 5 24.25 -13.26 8.29
CA ILE A 5 23.13 -13.66 7.41
C ILE A 5 22.47 -14.99 7.82
N ASN A 6 21.15 -15.05 7.72
CA ASN A 6 20.32 -16.23 8.02
C ASN A 6 20.36 -17.26 6.87
N THR A 7 21.48 -17.97 6.74
CA THR A 7 21.65 -19.02 5.73
C THR A 7 22.49 -20.19 6.25
N SER A 8 22.56 -21.26 5.45
CA SER A 8 23.34 -22.45 5.80
C SER A 8 24.85 -22.20 5.81
N LYS A 9 25.61 -22.94 6.62
CA LYS A 9 27.09 -22.87 6.64
C LYS A 9 27.72 -23.09 5.26
N THR A 10 27.16 -24.00 4.47
CA THR A 10 27.62 -24.27 3.09
C THR A 10 27.49 -23.04 2.19
N SER A 11 26.42 -22.26 2.36
CA SER A 11 26.21 -21.01 1.62
C SER A 11 27.24 -19.95 2.00
N LEU A 12 27.60 -19.83 3.29
CA LEU A 12 28.55 -18.82 3.78
C LEU A 12 29.93 -18.94 3.10
N GLU A 13 30.49 -20.15 3.04
CA GLU A 13 31.78 -20.40 2.37
C GLU A 13 31.72 -20.12 0.87
N THR A 14 30.59 -20.45 0.24
CA THR A 14 30.36 -20.17 -1.18
C THR A 14 30.30 -18.66 -1.44
N PHE A 15 29.61 -17.91 -0.58
CA PHE A 15 29.48 -16.47 -0.66
C PHE A 15 30.82 -15.77 -0.46
N LYS A 16 31.59 -16.18 0.55
CA LYS A 16 32.95 -15.69 0.80
C LYS A 16 33.86 -15.90 -0.41
N ARG A 17 33.85 -17.09 -1.01
CA ARG A 17 34.64 -17.37 -2.22
C ARG A 17 34.22 -16.51 -3.41
N ALA A 18 32.92 -16.24 -3.56
CA ALA A 18 32.40 -15.46 -4.67
C ALA A 18 32.69 -13.96 -4.55
N THR A 19 32.66 -13.39 -3.34
CA THR A 19 32.70 -11.93 -3.14
C THR A 19 33.95 -11.43 -2.44
N GLY A 20 34.70 -12.29 -1.75
CA GLY A 20 35.83 -11.90 -0.89
C GLY A 20 35.41 -11.27 0.44
N VAL A 21 34.10 -11.16 0.73
CA VAL A 21 33.54 -10.61 1.97
C VAL A 21 33.36 -11.72 3.00
N GLU A 22 33.61 -11.43 4.27
CA GLU A 22 33.38 -12.36 5.37
C GLU A 22 31.88 -12.49 5.66
N PHE A 23 31.34 -13.71 5.59
CA PHE A 23 29.96 -14.02 5.98
C PHE A 23 29.94 -14.90 7.23
N ARG A 24 29.06 -14.58 8.17
CA ARG A 24 28.82 -15.38 9.39
C ARG A 24 27.32 -15.64 9.58
N PRO A 25 26.94 -16.68 10.34
CA PRO A 25 25.56 -16.87 10.75
C PRO A 25 25.00 -15.61 11.44
N LEU A 26 23.71 -15.35 11.25
CA LEU A 26 23.04 -14.18 11.82
C LEU A 26 23.18 -14.12 13.35
N GLU A 27 23.24 -15.26 14.03
CA GLU A 27 23.35 -15.39 15.48
C GLU A 27 24.78 -15.15 16.02
N SER A 28 25.73 -14.82 15.14
CA SER A 28 27.10 -14.53 15.55
C SER A 28 27.21 -13.15 16.20
N THR A 29 28.25 -12.96 17.01
CA THR A 29 28.56 -11.64 17.58
C THR A 29 28.85 -10.63 16.48
N SER A 30 28.25 -9.44 16.57
CA SER A 30 28.46 -8.34 15.64
C SER A 30 29.62 -7.42 16.06
N ASP A 31 30.47 -7.06 15.11
CA ASP A 31 31.45 -5.97 15.26
C ASP A 31 30.86 -4.64 14.73
N ARG A 32 31.49 -3.50 15.03
CA ARG A 32 31.00 -2.16 14.58
C ARG A 32 30.95 -1.98 13.06
N ASP A 33 31.73 -2.77 12.31
CA ASP A 33 31.79 -2.73 10.83
C ASP A 33 30.96 -3.87 10.19
N ALA A 34 30.02 -4.45 10.94
CA ALA A 34 29.12 -5.48 10.46
C ALA A 34 27.84 -4.89 9.82
N VAL A 35 27.23 -5.69 8.95
CA VAL A 35 25.88 -5.46 8.42
C VAL A 35 25.10 -6.75 8.61
N ALA A 36 23.90 -6.66 9.17
CA ALA A 36 23.01 -7.80 9.26
C ALA A 36 22.19 -7.89 7.96
N VAL A 37 22.10 -9.09 7.39
CA VAL A 37 21.32 -9.38 6.19
C VAL A 37 20.28 -10.44 6.54
N VAL A 38 19.02 -10.14 6.28
CA VAL A 38 17.91 -11.07 6.46
C VAL A 38 17.30 -11.42 5.12
N VAL A 39 17.41 -12.70 4.74
CA VAL A 39 16.78 -13.27 3.55
C VAL A 39 15.42 -13.84 3.93
N GLN A 40 14.42 -13.63 3.06
CA GLN A 40 13.08 -14.20 3.24
C GLN A 40 13.12 -15.71 3.52
N GLY A 41 12.29 -16.18 4.44
CA GLY A 41 12.20 -17.58 4.86
C GLY A 41 11.21 -17.79 6.02
N ASN A 42 11.07 -19.03 6.49
CA ASN A 42 10.04 -19.39 7.49
C ASN A 42 10.21 -18.69 8.86
N SER A 43 11.41 -18.18 9.17
CA SER A 43 11.74 -17.50 10.44
C SER A 43 11.92 -15.99 10.27
N PHE A 44 11.43 -15.41 9.18
CA PHE A 44 11.80 -14.06 8.74
C PHE A 44 11.59 -12.95 9.79
N GLU A 45 10.44 -12.91 10.46
CA GLU A 45 10.15 -11.93 11.53
C GLU A 45 11.10 -12.05 12.73
N LYS A 46 11.41 -13.29 13.12
CA LYS A 46 12.40 -13.58 14.18
C LYS A 46 13.80 -13.17 13.76
N ASP A 47 14.17 -13.41 12.50
CA ASP A 47 15.48 -13.07 11.96
C ASP A 47 15.65 -11.55 11.87
N ILE A 48 14.62 -10.80 11.45
CA ILE A 48 14.62 -9.32 11.54
C ILE A 48 14.78 -8.87 12.99
N SER A 49 13.98 -9.42 13.91
CA SER A 49 14.06 -9.08 15.33
C SER A 49 15.44 -9.36 15.93
N THR A 50 16.16 -10.36 15.42
CA THR A 50 17.55 -10.66 15.82
C THR A 50 18.51 -9.63 15.21
N ALA A 51 18.36 -9.33 13.92
CA ALA A 51 19.22 -8.40 13.20
C ALA A 51 19.22 -6.99 13.80
N ILE A 52 18.06 -6.48 14.20
CA ILE A 52 17.94 -5.12 14.79
C ILE A 52 18.64 -4.99 16.15
N GLN A 53 18.76 -6.08 16.92
CA GLN A 53 19.39 -6.06 18.26
C GLN A 53 20.88 -5.76 18.21
N PHE A 54 21.53 -5.98 17.06
CA PHE A 54 22.95 -5.68 16.88
C PHE A 54 23.23 -4.17 16.79
N GLY A 55 22.23 -3.33 16.54
CA GLY A 55 22.43 -1.88 16.37
C GLY A 55 23.31 -1.52 15.16
N VAL A 56 23.39 -2.41 14.18
CA VAL A 56 24.12 -2.24 12.92
C VAL A 56 23.15 -2.05 11.75
N PRO A 57 23.61 -1.59 10.58
CA PRO A 57 22.77 -1.54 9.38
C PRO A 57 22.14 -2.90 9.07
N VAL A 58 20.87 -2.90 8.68
CA VAL A 58 20.11 -4.10 8.32
C VAL A 58 19.69 -4.02 6.86
N VAL A 59 20.04 -5.03 6.08
CA VAL A 59 19.61 -5.21 4.68
C VAL A 59 18.66 -6.40 4.60
N VAL A 60 17.54 -6.23 3.93
CA VAL A 60 16.54 -7.29 3.75
C VAL A 60 16.55 -7.76 2.30
N VAL A 61 16.47 -9.08 2.09
CA VAL A 61 16.29 -9.70 0.77
C VAL A 61 14.89 -10.29 0.72
N ALA A 62 13.93 -9.46 0.32
CA ALA A 62 12.50 -9.80 0.26
C ALA A 62 12.12 -10.53 -1.03
N GLY A 63 12.98 -10.56 -2.05
CA GLY A 63 12.67 -11.24 -3.31
C GLY A 63 11.45 -10.62 -4.00
N ASN A 64 10.44 -11.43 -4.33
CA ASN A 64 9.18 -10.93 -4.89
C ASN A 64 8.07 -10.81 -3.82
N ASP A 65 8.39 -11.06 -2.56
CA ASP A 65 7.41 -11.12 -1.49
C ASP A 65 7.16 -9.73 -0.91
N ARG A 66 5.97 -9.19 -1.20
CA ARG A 66 5.53 -7.88 -0.73
C ARG A 66 5.27 -7.88 0.77
N GLU A 67 4.86 -9.00 1.36
CA GLU A 67 4.64 -9.11 2.80
C GLU A 67 5.99 -8.98 3.54
N CYS A 68 7.04 -9.58 3.00
CA CYS A 68 8.40 -9.42 3.55
C CYS A 68 8.88 -7.95 3.51
N VAL A 69 8.53 -7.19 2.47
CA VAL A 69 8.82 -5.75 2.39
C VAL A 69 8.08 -4.99 3.50
N GLU A 70 6.77 -5.22 3.62
CA GLU A 70 5.94 -4.55 4.63
C GLU A 70 6.38 -4.86 6.05
N GLN A 71 6.75 -6.12 6.33
CA GLN A 71 7.32 -6.53 7.60
C GLN A 71 8.64 -5.80 7.89
N ALA A 72 9.57 -5.75 6.93
CA ALA A 72 10.82 -5.01 7.10
C ALA A 72 10.60 -3.51 7.41
N THR A 73 9.64 -2.88 6.74
CA THR A 73 9.27 -1.48 7.01
C THR A 73 8.71 -1.28 8.42
N LYS A 74 7.93 -2.22 8.97
CA LYS A 74 7.44 -2.15 10.36
C LYS A 74 8.55 -2.16 11.40
N TYR A 75 9.69 -2.75 11.06
CA TYR A 75 10.91 -2.73 11.88
C TYR A 75 11.81 -1.52 11.59
N PHE A 76 11.27 -0.49 10.93
CA PHE A 76 11.97 0.76 10.60
C PHE A 76 13.23 0.57 9.75
N ILE A 77 13.30 -0.52 8.98
CA ILE A 77 14.40 -0.76 8.04
C ILE A 77 14.22 0.20 6.85
N PRO A 78 15.24 1.03 6.52
CA PRO A 78 15.14 1.97 5.40
C PRO A 78 14.81 1.25 4.08
N GLU A 79 13.93 1.83 3.26
CA GLU A 79 13.50 1.23 1.99
C GLU A 79 14.67 0.99 1.01
N SER A 80 15.69 1.84 1.07
CA SER A 80 16.95 1.71 0.33
C SER A 80 17.81 0.51 0.77
N CYS A 81 17.45 -0.16 1.86
CA CYS A 81 18.06 -1.39 2.37
C CYS A 81 17.20 -2.65 2.12
N ILE A 82 16.02 -2.53 1.50
CA ILE A 82 15.12 -3.66 1.23
C ILE A 82 15.20 -4.04 -0.25
N LEU A 83 15.80 -5.19 -0.56
CA LEU A 83 15.98 -5.69 -1.91
C LEU A 83 14.78 -6.51 -2.38
N THR A 84 14.21 -6.09 -3.51
CA THR A 84 13.18 -6.81 -4.25
C THR A 84 13.69 -7.22 -5.63
N LYS A 85 13.07 -8.25 -6.21
CA LYS A 85 13.28 -8.63 -7.60
C LYS A 85 12.10 -8.12 -8.42
N GLN A 86 12.41 -7.35 -9.46
CA GLN A 86 11.45 -6.88 -10.46
C GLN A 86 11.93 -7.29 -11.83
N ASN A 87 11.18 -8.17 -12.50
CA ASN A 87 11.57 -8.78 -13.78
C ASN A 87 12.98 -9.38 -13.71
N ASN A 88 13.91 -8.86 -14.52
CA ASN A 88 15.32 -9.26 -14.56
C ASN A 88 16.23 -8.39 -13.70
N SER A 89 15.70 -7.45 -12.92
CA SER A 89 16.47 -6.51 -12.11
C SER A 89 16.27 -6.74 -10.60
N VAL A 90 17.32 -6.45 -9.84
CA VAL A 90 17.28 -6.31 -8.39
C VAL A 90 17.19 -4.83 -8.07
N VAL A 91 16.13 -4.43 -7.39
CA VAL A 91 15.86 -3.03 -7.03
C VAL A 91 15.58 -2.92 -5.54
N THR A 92 15.87 -1.78 -4.94
CA THR A 92 15.45 -1.47 -3.58
C THR A 92 13.96 -1.10 -3.53
N ALA A 93 13.36 -1.09 -2.34
CA ALA A 93 11.93 -0.77 -2.19
C ALA A 93 11.59 0.68 -2.60
N ASP A 94 12.56 1.59 -2.51
CA ASP A 94 12.48 2.97 -3.04
C ASP A 94 12.71 3.07 -4.58
N GLY A 95 12.86 1.93 -5.27
CA GLY A 95 12.93 1.85 -6.73
C GLY A 95 14.33 1.94 -7.34
N LYS A 96 15.40 2.05 -6.55
CA LYS A 96 16.77 2.13 -7.09
C LYS A 96 17.29 0.78 -7.54
N LYS A 97 17.73 0.69 -8.80
CA LYS A 97 18.36 -0.53 -9.34
C LYS A 97 19.76 -0.77 -8.77
N ILE A 98 20.01 -2.00 -8.31
CA ILE A 98 21.28 -2.45 -7.71
C ILE A 98 22.07 -3.35 -8.66
N ALA A 99 21.39 -4.27 -9.35
CA ALA A 99 22.00 -5.26 -10.24
C ALA A 99 20.97 -5.89 -11.19
N GLU A 100 21.45 -6.70 -12.14
CA GLU A 100 20.63 -7.72 -12.79
C GLU A 100 20.45 -8.93 -11.88
N THR A 101 19.38 -9.69 -12.12
CA THR A 101 19.13 -10.98 -11.48
C THR A 101 20.10 -12.05 -11.98
N VAL A 102 20.38 -13.05 -11.15
CA VAL A 102 21.26 -14.18 -11.48
C VAL A 102 20.47 -15.46 -11.31
N GLY A 103 20.35 -16.26 -12.38
CA GLY A 103 19.55 -17.51 -12.35
C GLY A 103 18.08 -17.28 -11.97
N GLY A 104 17.53 -16.10 -12.25
CA GLY A 104 16.18 -15.72 -11.84
C GLY A 104 16.04 -15.31 -10.36
N GLY A 105 17.14 -15.17 -9.62
CA GLY A 105 17.16 -14.75 -8.21
C GLY A 105 18.01 -13.50 -7.94
N ILE A 106 18.09 -13.12 -6.66
CA ILE A 106 18.96 -12.04 -6.18
C ILE A 106 20.33 -12.64 -5.89
N GLY A 107 21.34 -12.24 -6.67
CA GLY A 107 22.71 -12.72 -6.49
C GLY A 107 23.40 -12.11 -5.27
N VAL A 108 24.31 -12.86 -4.63
CA VAL A 108 25.05 -12.40 -3.45
C VAL A 108 25.83 -11.10 -3.66
N ARG A 109 26.27 -10.81 -4.89
CA ARG A 109 26.94 -9.52 -5.21
C ARG A 109 26.00 -8.32 -5.08
N ALA A 110 24.70 -8.49 -5.34
CA ALA A 110 23.72 -7.43 -5.13
C ALA A 110 23.53 -7.18 -3.62
N VAL A 111 23.51 -8.25 -2.82
CA VAL A 111 23.47 -8.17 -1.35
C VAL A 111 24.68 -7.44 -0.80
N VAL A 112 25.90 -7.77 -1.28
CA VAL A 112 27.13 -7.07 -0.87
C VAL A 112 27.07 -5.59 -1.22
N LYS A 113 26.67 -5.22 -2.44
CA LYS A 113 26.51 -3.81 -2.83
C LYS A 113 25.54 -3.04 -1.92
N ALA A 114 24.42 -3.67 -1.57
CA ALA A 114 23.44 -3.08 -0.67
C ALA A 114 24.01 -2.93 0.76
N ALA A 115 24.73 -3.94 1.26
CA ALA A 115 25.39 -3.90 2.55
C ALA A 115 26.47 -2.80 2.62
N GLU A 116 27.30 -2.68 1.60
CA GLU A 116 28.31 -1.61 1.50
C GLU A 116 27.66 -0.22 1.50
N TYR A 117 26.57 -0.06 0.76
CA TYR A 117 25.80 1.17 0.73
C TYR A 117 25.20 1.49 2.11
N ALA A 118 24.58 0.51 2.76
CA ALA A 118 23.99 0.65 4.09
C ALA A 118 25.05 1.03 5.14
N LEU A 119 26.20 0.37 5.12
CA LEU A 119 27.32 0.66 6.02
C LEU A 119 27.89 2.06 5.79
N LYS A 120 28.18 2.42 4.52
CA LYS A 120 28.76 3.72 4.16
C LYS A 120 27.87 4.89 4.58
N ASN A 121 26.55 4.72 4.47
CA ASN A 121 25.57 5.77 4.79
C ASN A 121 24.96 5.61 6.20
N LYS A 122 25.44 4.65 7.00
CA LYS A 122 24.95 4.38 8.37
C LYS A 122 23.43 4.18 8.43
N LEU A 123 22.88 3.42 7.48
CA LEU A 123 21.46 3.14 7.36
C LEU A 123 21.03 2.05 8.35
N CYS A 124 20.95 2.44 9.63
CA CYS A 124 20.43 1.59 10.68
C CYS A 124 18.90 1.70 10.77
N PRO A 125 18.21 0.63 11.22
CA PRO A 125 16.83 0.74 11.65
C PRO A 125 16.71 1.81 12.73
N GLU A 126 15.74 2.72 12.58
CA GLU A 126 15.53 3.84 13.51
C GLU A 126 14.24 3.63 14.29
N PRO A 127 14.29 2.98 15.47
CA PRO A 127 13.09 2.78 16.28
C PRO A 127 12.58 4.12 16.81
N LEU A 128 11.26 4.29 16.77
CA LEU A 128 10.60 5.49 17.29
C LEU A 128 10.72 5.55 18.82
N VAL A 129 11.33 6.61 19.34
CA VAL A 129 11.41 6.90 20.79
C VAL A 129 10.11 7.53 21.30
N TRP A 130 9.40 8.22 20.42
CA TRP A 130 8.12 8.82 20.69
C TRP A 130 7.24 8.61 19.47
N ILE A 131 6.11 7.96 19.72
CA ILE A 131 5.01 7.90 18.77
C ILE A 131 4.04 8.94 19.28
N GLU A 132 3.62 9.86 18.40
CA GLU A 132 2.61 10.83 18.76
C GLU A 132 1.37 10.08 19.28
N SER A 133 1.08 10.25 20.57
CA SER A 133 -0.15 9.75 21.15
C SER A 133 -1.29 10.41 20.38
N GLU A 134 -2.24 9.62 19.87
CA GLU A 134 -3.49 10.18 19.32
C GLU A 134 -4.03 11.19 20.37
N PRO A 135 -4.22 12.47 20.02
CA PRO A 135 -4.55 13.48 21.01
C PRO A 135 -5.84 13.10 21.73
N THR A 136 -5.78 13.01 23.05
CA THR A 136 -6.97 12.90 23.90
C THR A 136 -7.65 14.27 23.88
N ILE A 137 -8.66 14.45 23.03
CA ILE A 137 -9.35 15.73 22.90
C ILE A 137 -10.36 15.88 24.05
N GLU A 138 -9.99 16.63 25.09
CA GLU A 138 -10.97 17.32 25.93
C GLU A 138 -11.54 18.53 25.17
N PRO A 139 -12.85 18.82 25.29
CA PRO A 139 -13.50 19.86 24.50
C PRO A 139 -13.14 21.24 25.05
N VAL A 140 -12.30 22.00 24.32
CA VAL A 140 -12.06 23.42 24.61
C VAL A 140 -12.57 24.29 23.48
N ILE A 141 -13.49 25.19 23.86
CA ILE A 141 -14.17 26.18 23.02
C ILE A 141 -13.16 27.19 22.48
N SER A 142 -13.29 27.51 21.20
CA SER A 142 -12.35 28.34 20.44
C SER A 142 -12.35 29.82 20.85
N THR A 143 -11.18 30.43 20.86
CA THR A 143 -11.00 31.85 20.49
C THR A 143 -9.77 32.02 19.61
N VAL A 144 -9.98 32.76 18.52
CA VAL A 144 -9.09 33.00 17.38
C VAL A 144 -7.97 33.98 17.77
N GLU A 145 -6.74 33.82 17.22
CA GLU A 145 -6.03 34.92 16.54
C GLU A 145 -4.79 34.50 15.72
N LYS A 146 -4.51 35.33 14.72
CA LYS A 146 -3.68 35.17 13.52
C LYS A 146 -2.17 35.25 13.81
N ASN A 147 -1.36 34.51 13.04
CA ASN A 147 -0.43 35.09 12.06
C ASN A 147 0.48 34.03 11.39
N SER A 148 0.65 34.19 10.07
CA SER A 148 1.87 34.00 9.25
C SER A 148 1.60 33.21 7.96
N VAL A 149 1.74 33.95 6.87
CA VAL A 149 1.53 33.53 5.48
C VAL A 149 2.69 32.65 5.01
N LYS A 150 2.37 31.40 4.71
CA LYS A 150 2.94 30.62 3.60
C LYS A 150 1.73 30.01 2.90
N GLU A 151 1.69 30.04 1.57
CA GLU A 151 0.59 29.45 0.78
C GLU A 151 0.34 28.01 1.24
N LYS A 152 -0.66 27.83 2.10
CA LYS A 152 -1.09 26.52 2.58
C LYS A 152 -1.98 25.97 1.48
N LYS A 153 -1.56 24.85 0.89
CA LYS A 153 -2.49 23.94 0.22
C LYS A 153 -3.59 23.66 1.23
N ASN A 154 -4.80 24.15 0.96
CA ASN A 154 -5.88 24.12 1.95
C ASN A 154 -6.45 22.71 2.02
N VAL A 155 -5.90 21.94 2.96
CA VAL A 155 -6.30 20.58 3.27
C VAL A 155 -7.06 20.60 4.59
N ILE A 156 -8.26 20.02 4.61
CA ILE A 156 -9.13 19.98 5.78
C ILE A 156 -9.27 18.52 6.24
N PRO A 157 -8.68 18.14 7.39
CA PRO A 157 -8.98 16.88 8.04
C PRO A 157 -10.35 16.94 8.73
N LEU A 158 -11.16 15.88 8.58
CA LEU A 158 -12.46 15.71 9.23
C LEU A 158 -12.45 14.44 10.10
N HIS A 159 -12.88 14.56 11.36
CA HIS A 159 -12.84 13.51 12.38
C HIS A 159 -14.10 12.63 12.46
N ASN A 160 -15.14 12.94 11.67
CA ASN A 160 -16.29 12.05 11.44
C ASN A 160 -16.41 11.74 9.94
N PRO A 161 -15.74 10.69 9.43
CA PRO A 161 -15.66 10.43 8.01
C PRO A 161 -16.99 9.96 7.43
N ALA A 162 -17.90 9.36 8.22
CA ALA A 162 -19.19 8.88 7.72
C ALA A 162 -20.11 10.04 7.29
N GLU A 163 -20.30 11.03 8.16
CA GLU A 163 -21.09 12.21 7.82
C GLU A 163 -20.36 13.05 6.76
N GLY A 164 -19.04 13.25 6.94
CA GLY A 164 -18.23 14.01 6.00
C GLY A 164 -18.22 13.44 4.58
N ILE A 165 -18.14 12.12 4.39
CA ILE A 165 -18.15 11.49 3.06
C ILE A 165 -19.52 11.60 2.41
N LEU A 166 -20.56 11.32 3.17
CA LEU A 166 -21.92 11.20 2.64
C LEU A 166 -22.53 12.55 2.25
N ASP A 167 -22.00 13.65 2.77
CA ASP A 167 -22.49 15.00 2.49
C ASP A 167 -21.75 15.68 1.31
N ILE A 168 -20.70 15.05 0.75
CA ILE A 168 -19.90 15.63 -0.34
C ILE A 168 -20.64 15.63 -1.67
N ALA A 169 -21.49 14.63 -1.91
CA ALA A 169 -22.14 14.44 -3.20
C ALA A 169 -23.57 13.93 -3.01
N LYS A 170 -24.39 14.23 -4.02
CA LYS A 170 -25.79 13.76 -4.05
C LYS A 170 -25.87 12.27 -4.39
N ARG A 171 -24.94 11.77 -5.20
CA ARG A 171 -24.95 10.41 -5.76
C ARG A 171 -23.62 9.73 -5.50
N ILE A 172 -23.69 8.46 -5.10
CA ILE A 172 -22.53 7.68 -4.67
C ILE A 172 -22.46 6.39 -5.47
N VAL A 173 -21.28 6.09 -6.04
CA VAL A 173 -20.95 4.77 -6.56
C VAL A 173 -19.86 4.17 -5.70
N VAL A 174 -20.04 2.93 -5.25
CA VAL A 174 -19.04 2.22 -4.46
C VAL A 174 -18.29 1.23 -5.33
N VAL A 175 -16.96 1.26 -5.21
CA VAL A 175 -16.03 0.37 -5.90
C VAL A 175 -15.26 -0.41 -4.84
N PHE A 176 -15.65 -1.65 -4.60
CA PHE A 176 -14.94 -2.54 -3.68
C PHE A 176 -13.75 -3.20 -4.39
N LYS A 177 -12.60 -3.17 -3.72
CA LYS A 177 -11.48 -4.02 -4.07
C LYS A 177 -11.76 -5.44 -3.56
N ALA A 178 -12.21 -6.34 -4.43
CA ALA A 178 -12.62 -7.68 -4.02
C ALA A 178 -11.44 -8.67 -3.91
N THR A 179 -10.29 -8.37 -4.53
CA THR A 179 -9.06 -9.15 -4.36
C THR A 179 -7.83 -8.25 -4.18
N PRO A 180 -6.78 -8.67 -3.46
CA PRO A 180 -5.60 -7.83 -3.21
C PRO A 180 -4.88 -7.36 -4.48
N ASP A 181 -4.93 -8.16 -5.55
CA ASP A 181 -4.34 -7.92 -6.86
C ASP A 181 -5.24 -7.15 -7.83
N ALA A 182 -6.46 -6.78 -7.41
CA ALA A 182 -7.36 -5.97 -8.21
C ALA A 182 -6.88 -4.51 -8.28
N GLU A 183 -6.96 -3.92 -9.48
CA GLU A 183 -6.63 -2.52 -9.75
C GLU A 183 -7.83 -1.58 -9.46
N SER A 184 -8.37 -1.65 -8.24
CA SER A 184 -9.55 -0.86 -7.83
C SER A 184 -9.33 0.65 -7.96
N GLY A 185 -8.11 1.13 -7.68
CA GLY A 185 -7.79 2.56 -7.74
C GLY A 185 -7.88 3.12 -9.14
N LYS A 186 -7.39 2.37 -10.14
CA LYS A 186 -7.51 2.78 -11.54
C LYS A 186 -8.96 2.77 -12.00
N ALA A 187 -9.72 1.76 -11.62
CA ALA A 187 -11.14 1.67 -11.95
C ALA A 187 -11.95 2.82 -11.33
N ALA A 188 -11.72 3.13 -10.04
CA ALA A 188 -12.37 4.24 -9.36
C ALA A 188 -12.00 5.60 -9.99
N TYR A 189 -10.73 5.80 -10.33
CA TYR A 189 -10.25 6.98 -11.06
C TYR A 189 -10.94 7.15 -12.42
N ASP A 190 -11.01 6.09 -13.22
CA ASP A 190 -11.62 6.14 -14.55
C ASP A 190 -13.12 6.45 -14.48
N LEU A 191 -13.81 5.83 -13.51
CA LEU A 191 -15.22 6.09 -13.30
C LEU A 191 -15.47 7.51 -12.78
N ALA A 192 -14.69 7.98 -11.80
CA ALA A 192 -14.81 9.33 -11.28
C ALA A 192 -14.56 10.37 -12.39
N THR A 193 -13.54 10.16 -13.20
CA THR A 193 -13.24 11.04 -14.35
C THR A 193 -14.39 11.07 -15.35
N SER A 194 -14.95 9.89 -15.69
CA SER A 194 -16.04 9.77 -16.66
C SER A 194 -17.34 10.40 -16.16
N LEU A 195 -17.60 10.37 -14.84
CA LEU A 195 -18.75 11.02 -14.20
C LEU A 195 -18.52 12.52 -13.93
N ASN A 196 -17.34 13.06 -14.25
CA ASN A 196 -16.86 14.36 -13.77
C ASN A 196 -16.97 14.50 -12.23
N GLY A 197 -16.87 13.37 -11.52
CA GLY A 197 -17.03 13.26 -10.09
C GLY A 197 -15.73 13.45 -9.31
N VAL A 198 -15.78 12.98 -8.07
CA VAL A 198 -14.66 12.96 -7.11
C VAL A 198 -14.41 11.52 -6.69
N HIS A 199 -13.15 11.13 -6.59
CA HIS A 199 -12.73 9.81 -6.09
C HIS A 199 -12.37 9.92 -4.62
N ALA A 200 -13.07 9.18 -3.76
CA ALA A 200 -12.71 8.97 -2.37
C ALA A 200 -12.06 7.59 -2.20
N GLU A 201 -10.77 7.54 -1.85
CA GLU A 201 -10.08 6.31 -1.49
C GLU A 201 -10.25 6.04 0.02
N LEU A 202 -10.91 4.95 0.36
CA LEU A 202 -11.00 4.44 1.72
C LEU A 202 -10.05 3.26 1.85
N ALA A 203 -8.88 3.50 2.44
CA ALA A 203 -7.85 2.49 2.66
C ALA A 203 -7.03 2.80 3.92
N ASN A 204 -6.56 1.78 4.65
CA ASN A 204 -5.57 2.00 5.73
C ASN A 204 -4.23 2.51 5.18
N LYS A 205 -3.94 2.22 3.90
CA LYS A 205 -2.75 2.70 3.18
C LYS A 205 -3.16 3.21 1.80
N GLN A 206 -3.11 4.52 1.64
CA GLN A 206 -3.48 5.19 0.40
C GLN A 206 -2.47 4.92 -0.71
N CYS A 207 -2.96 4.61 -1.90
CA CYS A 207 -2.15 4.44 -3.09
C CYS A 207 -2.72 5.20 -4.28
N SER A 208 -4.04 5.40 -4.36
CA SER A 208 -4.68 6.03 -5.52
C SER A 208 -4.31 7.51 -5.74
N TYR A 209 -3.73 8.18 -4.73
CA TYR A 209 -3.29 9.59 -4.84
C TYR A 209 -2.30 9.81 -6.00
N CYS A 210 -1.50 8.80 -6.36
CA CYS A 210 -0.52 8.91 -7.45
C CYS A 210 -1.15 9.02 -8.86
N LEU A 211 -2.46 8.82 -8.98
CA LEU A 211 -3.22 9.10 -10.21
C LEU A 211 -3.59 10.59 -10.35
N TYR A 212 -3.43 11.39 -9.30
CA TYR A 212 -3.81 12.81 -9.25
C TYR A 212 -2.65 13.75 -8.95
N GLY A 213 -1.63 13.29 -8.23
CA GLY A 213 -0.48 14.10 -7.84
C GLY A 213 0.68 13.28 -7.29
N ASN A 214 1.80 13.92 -6.97
CA ASN A 214 2.99 13.23 -6.47
C ASN A 214 2.91 12.90 -4.96
N THR A 215 2.09 13.65 -4.22
CA THR A 215 1.79 13.43 -2.80
C THR A 215 0.28 13.43 -2.55
N ILE A 216 -0.14 12.99 -1.36
CA ILE A 216 -1.55 13.06 -0.95
C ILE A 216 -2.04 14.51 -0.97
N GLU A 217 -1.24 15.46 -0.49
CA GLU A 217 -1.57 16.89 -0.46
C GLU A 217 -1.76 17.46 -1.86
N ASP A 218 -0.91 17.06 -2.82
CA ASP A 218 -1.07 17.44 -4.22
C ASP A 218 -2.39 16.90 -4.78
N ALA A 219 -2.67 15.61 -4.53
CA ALA A 219 -3.87 14.95 -5.01
C ALA A 219 -5.14 15.60 -4.47
N VAL A 220 -5.26 15.79 -3.15
CA VAL A 220 -6.46 16.38 -2.54
C VAL A 220 -6.63 17.87 -2.90
N ALA A 221 -5.54 18.58 -3.18
CA ALA A 221 -5.59 19.98 -3.62
C ALA A 221 -6.22 20.14 -5.01
N THR A 222 -6.28 19.08 -5.82
CA THR A 222 -7.01 19.10 -7.11
C THR A 222 -8.52 19.23 -6.95
N GLY A 223 -9.06 18.93 -5.76
CA GLY A 223 -10.50 18.83 -5.53
C GLY A 223 -11.17 17.62 -6.21
N LYS A 224 -10.41 16.78 -6.92
CA LYS A 224 -10.88 15.55 -7.59
C LYS A 224 -10.60 14.28 -6.79
N TYR A 225 -9.86 14.40 -5.69
CA TYR A 225 -9.44 13.30 -4.86
C TYR A 225 -9.66 13.57 -3.37
N ILE A 226 -10.06 12.52 -2.66
CA ILE A 226 -10.25 12.50 -1.22
C ILE A 226 -9.64 11.20 -0.70
N THR A 227 -9.01 11.25 0.46
CA THR A 227 -8.60 10.05 1.17
C THR A 227 -9.32 9.94 2.49
N CYS A 228 -9.60 8.71 2.91
CA CYS A 228 -10.01 8.38 4.26
C CYS A 228 -9.34 7.08 4.74
N ASP A 229 -8.81 7.08 5.95
CA ASP A 229 -8.22 5.88 6.60
C ASP A 229 -9.20 5.16 7.54
N GLY A 230 -10.48 5.50 7.46
CA GLY A 230 -11.54 5.03 8.35
C GLY A 230 -11.74 5.88 9.61
N LYS A 231 -10.76 6.71 9.98
CA LYS A 231 -10.84 7.65 11.12
C LYS A 231 -10.81 9.10 10.65
N THR A 232 -9.84 9.43 9.81
CA THR A 232 -9.59 10.77 9.29
C THR A 232 -9.95 10.78 7.82
N MET A 233 -10.71 11.79 7.41
CA MET A 233 -10.88 12.12 5.99
C MET A 233 -10.11 13.39 5.66
N THR A 234 -9.35 13.36 4.56
CA THR A 234 -8.55 14.48 4.07
C THR A 234 -9.05 14.88 2.69
N LYS A 235 -9.46 16.15 2.56
CA LYS A 235 -9.96 16.73 1.30
C LYS A 235 -9.46 18.16 1.09
N GLY A 236 -9.53 18.63 -0.15
CA GLY A 236 -9.32 20.05 -0.47
C GLY A 236 -10.42 20.97 0.07
N SER A 237 -10.16 22.28 0.05
CA SER A 237 -11.13 23.32 0.46
C SER A 237 -12.44 23.26 -0.30
N PHE A 238 -12.39 23.05 -1.62
CA PHE A 238 -13.55 23.10 -2.49
C PHE A 238 -13.72 21.72 -3.12
N VAL A 239 -14.79 21.05 -2.73
CA VAL A 239 -15.25 19.81 -3.34
C VAL A 239 -16.74 20.00 -3.55
N GLU A 240 -17.12 20.33 -4.78
CA GLU A 240 -18.51 20.41 -5.21
C GLU A 240 -18.67 19.45 -6.38
N THR A 241 -19.50 18.42 -6.18
CA THR A 241 -19.71 17.37 -7.16
C THR A 241 -21.09 16.76 -6.98
N ASP A 242 -21.71 16.37 -8.10
CA ASP A 242 -22.93 15.55 -8.04
C ASP A 242 -22.59 14.08 -7.77
N TRP A 243 -21.38 13.64 -8.13
CA TRP A 243 -20.93 12.25 -8.06
C TRP A 243 -19.71 12.06 -7.15
N LEU A 244 -19.83 11.08 -6.25
CA LEU A 244 -18.72 10.54 -5.49
C LEU A 244 -18.50 9.07 -5.83
N VAL A 245 -17.29 8.73 -6.25
CA VAL A 245 -16.86 7.34 -6.45
C VAL A 245 -16.02 6.94 -5.24
N VAL A 246 -16.57 6.08 -4.41
CA VAL A 246 -15.92 5.62 -3.18
C VAL A 246 -15.24 4.29 -3.44
N GLU A 247 -13.92 4.30 -3.53
CA GLU A 247 -13.10 3.10 -3.53
C GLU A 247 -12.96 2.58 -2.10
N ILE A 248 -13.26 1.31 -1.85
CA ILE A 248 -13.12 0.67 -0.53
C ILE A 248 -12.15 -0.49 -0.63
N ASP A 249 -11.01 -0.36 0.04
CA ASP A 249 -10.05 -1.45 0.22
C ASP A 249 -10.52 -2.45 1.28
N THR A 250 -10.13 -3.71 1.11
CA THR A 250 -10.45 -4.81 2.04
C THR A 250 -10.08 -4.53 3.50
N SER A 251 -9.03 -3.72 3.73
CA SER A 251 -8.57 -3.33 5.07
C SER A 251 -9.59 -2.46 5.81
N ILE A 252 -10.29 -1.56 5.11
CA ILE A 252 -11.32 -0.69 5.70
C ILE A 252 -12.60 -1.46 5.98
N LEU A 253 -12.95 -2.43 5.14
CA LEU A 253 -14.12 -3.28 5.36
C LEU A 253 -14.05 -3.97 6.73
N ALA A 254 -12.85 -4.39 7.15
CA ALA A 254 -12.62 -5.01 8.45
C ALA A 254 -12.50 -3.99 9.60
N SER A 255 -11.79 -2.87 9.40
CA SER A 255 -11.50 -1.91 10.47
C SER A 255 -12.66 -0.96 10.78
N SER A 256 -13.50 -0.64 9.78
CA SER A 256 -14.54 0.38 9.87
C SER A 256 -15.89 -0.08 9.29
N PRO A 257 -16.47 -1.21 9.74
CA PRO A 257 -17.63 -1.82 9.11
C PRO A 257 -18.88 -0.92 9.12
N LYS A 258 -19.06 -0.08 10.16
CA LYS A 258 -20.19 0.86 10.25
C LYS A 258 -20.13 1.97 9.19
N LEU A 259 -18.92 2.45 8.89
CA LEU A 259 -18.69 3.46 7.85
C LEU A 259 -19.05 2.86 6.49
N VAL A 260 -18.51 1.67 6.21
CA VAL A 260 -18.78 0.97 4.95
C VAL A 260 -20.26 0.66 4.78
N ASP A 261 -20.94 0.18 5.82
CA ASP A 261 -22.39 -0.08 5.79
C ASP A 261 -23.20 1.19 5.50
N SER A 262 -22.82 2.33 6.09
CA SER A 262 -23.49 3.62 5.87
C SER A 262 -23.34 4.12 4.42
N ILE A 263 -22.14 3.98 3.86
CA ILE A 263 -21.84 4.34 2.46
C ILE A 263 -22.58 3.39 1.51
N TYR A 264 -22.48 2.09 1.76
CA TYR A 264 -23.12 1.05 0.96
C TYR A 264 -24.64 1.25 0.85
N LYS A 265 -25.31 1.59 1.95
CA LYS A 265 -26.76 1.86 1.99
C LYS A 265 -27.19 3.06 1.15
N LYS A 266 -26.32 4.06 0.98
CA LYS A 266 -26.60 5.27 0.17
C LYS A 266 -26.12 5.14 -1.28
N ALA A 267 -25.43 4.06 -1.64
CA ALA A 267 -24.86 3.92 -2.97
C ALA A 267 -25.94 3.67 -4.04
N ASP A 268 -25.81 4.33 -5.18
CA ASP A 268 -26.60 4.07 -6.39
C ASP A 268 -26.17 2.77 -7.06
N LYS A 269 -24.85 2.48 -7.04
CA LYS A 269 -24.24 1.28 -7.60
C LYS A 269 -23.17 0.70 -6.70
N ILE A 270 -23.10 -0.62 -6.67
CA ILE A 270 -22.07 -1.41 -6.01
C ILE A 270 -21.29 -2.20 -7.06
N VAL A 271 -19.99 -1.90 -7.15
CA VAL A 271 -19.09 -2.50 -8.14
C VAL A 271 -17.99 -3.26 -7.40
N HIS A 272 -17.68 -4.48 -7.83
CA HIS A 272 -16.50 -5.22 -7.36
C HIS A 272 -15.43 -5.23 -8.43
N VAL A 273 -14.20 -4.86 -8.08
CA VAL A 273 -13.03 -5.01 -8.96
C VAL A 273 -12.26 -6.25 -8.55
N VAL A 274 -11.97 -7.12 -9.51
CA VAL A 274 -11.34 -8.43 -9.28
C VAL A 274 -10.12 -8.65 -10.17
N GLY A 275 -9.10 -9.27 -9.59
CA GLY A 275 -7.90 -9.74 -10.28
C GLY A 275 -8.01 -11.22 -10.67
N ASP A 276 -7.28 -12.09 -9.96
CA ASP A 276 -7.26 -13.54 -10.15
C ASP A 276 -8.67 -14.15 -10.05
N TYR A 277 -8.96 -15.12 -10.94
CA TYR A 277 -10.28 -15.74 -11.03
C TYR A 277 -10.64 -16.57 -9.81
N GLU A 278 -9.73 -17.42 -9.31
CA GLU A 278 -10.05 -18.35 -8.23
C GLU A 278 -10.30 -17.58 -6.92
N LYS A 279 -9.48 -16.56 -6.65
CA LYS A 279 -9.65 -15.69 -5.47
C LYS A 279 -10.93 -14.85 -5.56
N GLY A 280 -11.14 -14.17 -6.68
CA GLY A 280 -12.28 -13.26 -6.79
C GLY A 280 -13.61 -13.97 -6.94
N LYS A 281 -13.64 -15.21 -7.47
CA LYS A 281 -14.85 -16.05 -7.48
C LYS A 281 -15.37 -16.27 -6.06
N LEU A 282 -14.50 -16.64 -5.12
CA LEU A 282 -14.88 -16.84 -3.71
C LEU A 282 -15.44 -15.56 -3.09
N ALA A 283 -14.80 -14.41 -3.35
CA ALA A 283 -15.24 -13.12 -2.84
C ALA A 283 -16.61 -12.69 -3.41
N ILE A 284 -16.83 -12.87 -4.71
CA ILE A 284 -18.10 -12.53 -5.36
C ILE A 284 -19.22 -13.46 -4.87
N ASP A 285 -18.98 -14.76 -4.81
CA ASP A 285 -20.00 -15.73 -4.39
C ASP A 285 -20.45 -15.46 -2.95
N ALA A 286 -19.50 -15.18 -2.04
CA ALA A 286 -19.79 -14.81 -0.66
C ALA A 286 -20.57 -13.49 -0.55
N TRP A 287 -20.30 -12.52 -1.43
CA TRP A 287 -21.01 -11.24 -1.42
C TRP A 287 -22.45 -11.38 -1.94
N ARG A 288 -22.61 -12.01 -3.11
CA ARG A 288 -23.91 -12.14 -3.79
C ARG A 288 -24.95 -12.94 -3.02
N SER A 289 -24.54 -13.75 -2.04
CA SER A 289 -25.50 -14.52 -1.23
C SER A 289 -26.41 -13.61 -0.39
N SER A 290 -25.95 -12.42 -0.04
CA SER A 290 -26.63 -11.58 0.97
C SER A 290 -26.60 -10.08 0.65
N TRP A 291 -25.87 -9.66 -0.37
CA TRP A 291 -25.61 -8.25 -0.66
C TRP A 291 -25.84 -7.93 -2.15
N ARG A 292 -26.26 -6.69 -2.42
CA ARG A 292 -26.39 -6.12 -3.76
C ARG A 292 -25.01 -6.02 -4.39
N LEU A 293 -24.95 -6.42 -5.66
CA LEU A 293 -23.79 -6.28 -6.54
C LEU A 293 -24.30 -5.97 -7.94
N ASP A 294 -23.98 -4.79 -8.45
CA ASP A 294 -24.48 -4.31 -9.74
C ASP A 294 -23.52 -4.65 -10.89
N ALA A 295 -22.21 -4.64 -10.62
CA ALA A 295 -21.20 -4.94 -11.63
C ALA A 295 -19.94 -5.59 -11.06
N VAL A 296 -19.24 -6.33 -11.90
CA VAL A 296 -17.92 -6.92 -11.63
C VAL A 296 -16.96 -6.46 -12.72
N VAL A 297 -15.92 -5.72 -12.34
CA VAL A 297 -14.87 -5.26 -13.24
C VAL A 297 -13.71 -6.25 -13.17
N SER A 298 -13.41 -6.91 -14.28
CA SER A 298 -12.32 -7.89 -14.39
C SER A 298 -11.25 -7.40 -15.36
N ASN A 299 -10.00 -7.84 -15.14
CA ASN A 299 -8.95 -7.67 -16.13
C ASN A 299 -9.24 -8.49 -17.42
N LYS A 300 -8.61 -8.11 -18.53
CA LYS A 300 -8.81 -8.78 -19.83
C LYS A 300 -8.45 -10.27 -19.81
N GLN A 301 -7.48 -10.65 -18.97
CA GLN A 301 -7.00 -12.03 -18.88
C GLN A 301 -8.06 -12.97 -18.27
N ASN A 302 -8.77 -12.52 -17.24
CA ASN A 302 -9.76 -13.32 -16.52
C ASN A 302 -11.20 -13.04 -16.97
N TYR A 303 -11.43 -12.02 -17.79
CA TYR A 303 -12.76 -11.62 -18.26
C TYR A 303 -13.62 -12.78 -18.74
N GLY A 304 -13.11 -13.65 -19.61
CA GLY A 304 -13.89 -14.77 -20.15
C GLY A 304 -14.37 -15.76 -19.07
N LYS A 305 -13.56 -15.99 -18.02
CA LYS A 305 -13.94 -16.87 -16.90
C LYS A 305 -15.01 -16.22 -16.03
N TYR A 306 -14.83 -14.94 -15.70
CA TYR A 306 -15.82 -14.18 -14.92
C TYR A 306 -17.14 -14.03 -15.69
N LYS A 307 -17.10 -13.65 -16.96
CA LYS A 307 -18.28 -13.50 -17.83
C LYS A 307 -19.08 -14.80 -17.94
N LYS A 308 -18.38 -15.94 -18.06
CA LYS A 308 -19.03 -17.26 -18.05
C LYS A 308 -19.72 -17.58 -16.71
N ALA A 309 -19.14 -17.18 -15.59
CA ALA A 309 -19.65 -17.47 -14.26
C ALA A 309 -20.78 -16.53 -13.81
N TYR A 310 -20.69 -15.25 -14.15
CA TYR A 310 -21.56 -14.20 -13.59
C TYR A 310 -22.38 -13.44 -14.63
N GLY A 311 -22.21 -13.72 -15.93
CA GLY A 311 -23.03 -13.17 -16.99
C GLY A 311 -22.80 -11.67 -17.19
N ASP A 312 -23.90 -10.95 -17.46
CA ASP A 312 -23.83 -9.58 -17.99
C ASP A 312 -23.41 -8.50 -17.02
N ILE A 313 -23.33 -8.81 -15.73
CA ILE A 313 -22.77 -7.88 -14.75
C ILE A 313 -21.25 -7.74 -14.89
N VAL A 314 -20.58 -8.63 -15.65
CA VAL A 314 -19.11 -8.61 -15.82
C VAL A 314 -18.72 -7.72 -16.99
N ILE A 315 -17.86 -6.75 -16.70
CA ILE A 315 -17.32 -5.76 -17.64
C ILE A 315 -15.79 -5.69 -17.52
N THR A 316 -15.12 -5.20 -18.56
CA THR A 316 -13.67 -4.90 -18.54
C THR A 316 -13.38 -3.41 -18.47
N ASP A 317 -14.36 -2.60 -18.83
CA ASP A 317 -14.28 -1.15 -18.82
C ASP A 317 -15.38 -0.63 -17.90
N ILE A 318 -14.99 0.01 -16.81
CA ILE A 318 -15.93 0.56 -15.83
C ILE A 318 -16.65 1.81 -16.35
N GLY A 319 -16.11 2.49 -17.37
CA GLY A 319 -16.68 3.68 -17.98
C GLY A 319 -18.09 3.44 -18.54
N VAL A 320 -18.40 2.21 -18.97
CA VAL A 320 -19.74 1.83 -19.47
C VAL A 320 -20.85 2.00 -18.42
N LEU A 321 -20.50 2.07 -17.14
CA LEU A 321 -21.47 2.33 -16.08
C LEU A 321 -21.97 3.78 -16.11
N THR A 322 -21.23 4.72 -16.70
CA THR A 322 -21.67 6.12 -16.78
C THR A 322 -22.94 6.29 -17.60
N GLU A 323 -23.10 5.53 -18.68
CA GLU A 323 -24.32 5.52 -19.51
C GLU A 323 -25.56 5.03 -18.72
N GLN A 324 -25.36 4.22 -17.69
CA GLN A 324 -26.44 3.71 -16.83
C GLN A 324 -26.77 4.66 -15.67
N LEU A 325 -25.93 5.68 -15.47
CA LEU A 325 -26.00 6.62 -14.36
C LEU A 325 -26.44 8.02 -14.80
N ALA A 326 -26.28 8.34 -16.08
CA ALA A 326 -26.83 9.53 -16.75
C ALA A 326 -28.36 9.53 -16.75
#